data_AF-A0A938QEB9-F1
#
_entry.id   AF-A0A938QEB9-F1
#
_cell.length_a   1.000
_cell.length_b   1.000
_cell.length_c   1.000
_cell.angle_alpha   90.00
_cell.angle_beta   90.00
_cell.angle_gamma   90.00
#
_symmetry.space_group_name_H-M   'P 1'
#
loop_
_entity.id
_entity.type
_entity.pdbx_description
1 polymer ?
#
loop_
_entity_poly.entity_id
_entity_poly.type
_entity_poly.pdbx_seq_one_letter_code
_entity_poly.pdbx_strand_id
1 'polypeptide(L)'
;MLRVGKTGIDIVSWIALSCVVLFYLGLNSGTWFISPDSTQYVEGARSLATLRGYVSASGASLTFFPPGTSALYALAAILPSGDYFYFNLLTKLLVLAYIGLSFFIARRYADTVAALLLLHFLALSQTVIEASTYILSDPAFSAMLMLTIWQFSDDQLDNMSPRSAAGLGLMLAACYALRTTGLFVFLAYVTCIFLRARHSRMKSIGALALAFMVVALPVALLGQRGEYSYFKIMLMREPWFADSGSPGLLEWGTRIAINLKTVLSHIYYIFSNDRGLRLSGVVICVLMALGFVVTFVQQRVSLHVTILSFYVAALLAWESVPRLIIPIIPVLALLAFTGARWITHWPKPSWARGGLALTLTAVICISPYWWNGYSYAQGQRAELARKRGEVVAYQGHEAFLDLVRQNAHRLTRSDVVATMHANILRYFLRDGVKVWPVPLTVDPDKSYREIREAQTTYLYCDKKVTTIWKHVEPMIRRHAAGLELVAENGSAVIYRVRTER
;
A
#
# COMPACT_ATOMS: atom_id res chain seq x y z
N MET A 1 5.66 32.02 14.83
CA MET A 1 4.19 32.05 14.91
C MET A 1 3.66 32.53 13.55
N LEU A 2 3.40 31.61 12.61
CA LEU A 2 2.92 31.95 11.27
C LEU A 2 1.40 32.16 11.36
N ARG A 3 0.92 33.38 11.10
CA ARG A 3 -0.52 33.64 10.94
C ARG A 3 -1.00 32.86 9.71
N VAL A 4 -1.82 31.85 9.93
CA VAL A 4 -2.60 31.19 8.88
C VAL A 4 -3.65 32.20 8.43
N GLY A 5 -3.28 33.09 7.51
CA GLY A 5 -4.25 33.90 6.78
C GLY A 5 -5.20 32.96 6.05
N LYS A 6 -6.49 33.31 5.95
CA LYS A 6 -7.45 32.60 5.09
C LYS A 6 -6.87 32.57 3.67
N THR A 7 -6.17 31.49 3.32
CA THR A 7 -5.62 31.29 1.98
C THR A 7 -6.79 30.94 1.09
N GLY A 8 -7.44 31.96 0.52
CA GLY A 8 -8.21 31.76 -0.69
C GLY A 8 -7.31 31.03 -1.68
N ILE A 9 -7.79 29.90 -2.20
CA ILE A 9 -7.08 29.19 -3.25
C ILE A 9 -7.12 30.11 -4.47
N ASP A 10 -5.97 30.71 -4.80
CA ASP A 10 -5.84 31.54 -5.99
C ASP A 10 -6.16 30.74 -7.26
N ILE A 11 -6.62 31.45 -8.29
CA ILE A 11 -6.99 30.85 -9.57
C ILE A 11 -5.82 30.05 -10.20
N VAL A 12 -4.59 30.50 -9.95
CA VAL A 12 -3.36 29.85 -10.44
C VAL A 12 -3.22 28.43 -9.88
N SER A 13 -3.53 28.24 -8.59
CA SER A 13 -3.49 26.93 -7.95
C SER A 13 -4.55 25.98 -8.49
N TRP A 14 -5.75 26.49 -8.78
CA TRP A 14 -6.78 25.69 -9.43
C TRP A 14 -6.41 25.29 -10.84
N ILE A 15 -5.81 26.20 -11.61
CA ILE A 15 -5.29 25.91 -12.95
C ILE A 15 -4.20 24.83 -12.85
N ALA A 16 -3.21 25.00 -11.97
CA ALA A 16 -2.13 24.03 -11.80
C ALA A 16 -2.63 22.64 -11.39
N LEU A 17 -3.56 22.57 -10.43
CA LEU A 17 -4.17 21.31 -10.03
C LEU A 17 -4.93 20.66 -11.20
N SER A 18 -5.69 21.45 -11.96
CA SER A 18 -6.44 20.95 -13.12
C SER A 18 -5.51 20.44 -14.22
N CYS A 19 -4.42 21.17 -14.51
CA CYS A 19 -3.39 20.74 -15.46
C CYS A 19 -2.75 19.41 -15.01
N VAL A 20 -2.42 19.26 -13.73
CA VAL A 20 -1.84 18.00 -13.22
C VAL A 20 -2.86 16.87 -13.25
N VAL A 21 -4.13 17.12 -12.94
CA VAL A 21 -5.19 16.11 -13.08
C VAL A 21 -5.29 15.62 -14.52
N LEU A 22 -5.39 16.54 -15.48
CA LEU A 22 -5.48 16.20 -16.91
C LEU A 22 -4.23 15.47 -17.41
N PHE A 23 -3.05 15.94 -16.99
CA PHE A 23 -1.77 15.31 -17.30
C PHE A 23 -1.70 13.89 -16.73
N TYR A 24 -2.03 13.71 -15.44
CA TYR A 24 -2.01 12.42 -14.77
C TYR A 24 -2.98 11.43 -15.41
N LEU A 25 -4.22 11.85 -15.71
CA LEU A 25 -5.18 11.01 -16.42
C LEU A 25 -4.71 10.67 -17.84
N GLY A 26 -4.09 11.63 -18.54
CA GLY A 26 -3.46 11.41 -19.84
C GLY A 26 -2.28 10.43 -19.79
N LEU A 27 -1.57 10.34 -18.68
CA LEU A 27 -0.47 9.39 -18.50
C LEU A 27 -0.92 7.97 -18.15
N ASN A 28 -2.15 7.77 -17.69
CA ASN A 28 -2.62 6.48 -17.19
C ASN A 28 -3.53 5.75 -18.20
N SER A 29 -3.37 4.43 -18.30
CA SER A 29 -4.24 3.60 -19.17
C SER A 29 -5.58 3.30 -18.52
N GLY A 30 -6.63 3.11 -19.32
CA GLY A 30 -7.93 2.58 -18.88
C GLY A 30 -7.90 1.10 -18.48
N THR A 31 -6.85 0.38 -18.85
CA THR A 31 -6.59 -1.01 -18.42
C THR A 31 -5.85 -1.03 -17.08
N TRP A 32 -5.87 -2.16 -16.38
CA TRP A 32 -5.32 -2.33 -15.03
C TRP A 32 -4.65 -3.71 -14.89
N PHE A 33 -3.89 -3.91 -13.83
CA PHE A 33 -3.23 -5.16 -13.48
C PHE A 33 -3.96 -5.90 -12.35
N ILE A 34 -4.21 -7.19 -12.54
CA ILE A 34 -4.76 -8.08 -11.52
C ILE A 34 -3.63 -8.64 -10.65
N SER A 35 -3.61 -8.24 -9.38
CA SER A 35 -2.72 -8.77 -8.34
C SER A 35 -3.48 -9.66 -7.35
N PRO A 36 -2.81 -10.51 -6.54
CA PRO A 36 -3.50 -11.34 -5.56
C PRO A 36 -4.35 -10.48 -4.61
N ASP A 37 -3.80 -9.36 -4.13
CA ASP A 37 -4.50 -8.40 -3.29
C ASP A 37 -5.73 -7.82 -3.99
N SER A 38 -5.59 -7.43 -5.27
CA SER A 38 -6.67 -6.83 -6.05
C SER A 38 -7.87 -7.75 -6.19
N THR A 39 -7.64 -9.05 -6.37
CA THR A 39 -8.73 -10.02 -6.49
C THR A 39 -9.56 -10.10 -5.22
N GLN A 40 -8.92 -10.14 -4.05
CA GLN A 40 -9.64 -10.17 -2.78
C GLN A 40 -10.46 -8.90 -2.54
N TYR A 41 -9.93 -7.72 -2.87
CA TYR A 41 -10.68 -6.46 -2.77
C TYR A 41 -11.88 -6.41 -3.72
N VAL A 42 -11.71 -6.86 -4.97
CA VAL A 42 -12.80 -6.88 -5.96
C VAL A 42 -13.89 -7.87 -5.57
N GLU A 43 -13.52 -9.06 -5.11
CA GLU A 43 -14.48 -10.06 -4.65
C GLU A 43 -15.27 -9.58 -3.45
N GLY A 44 -14.56 -9.06 -2.45
CA GLY A 44 -15.20 -8.48 -1.28
C GLY A 44 -16.15 -7.36 -1.68
N ALA A 45 -15.75 -6.49 -2.60
CA ALA A 45 -16.60 -5.42 -3.12
C ALA A 45 -17.87 -5.94 -3.82
N ARG A 46 -17.74 -6.93 -4.71
CA ARG A 46 -18.87 -7.57 -5.40
C ARG A 46 -19.80 -8.30 -4.43
N SER A 47 -19.24 -8.99 -3.45
CA SER A 47 -19.99 -9.68 -2.41
C SER A 47 -20.78 -8.71 -1.53
N LEU A 48 -20.15 -7.60 -1.11
CA LEU A 48 -20.81 -6.54 -0.34
C LEU A 48 -21.90 -5.84 -1.15
N ALA A 49 -21.65 -5.54 -2.43
CA ALA A 49 -22.64 -4.92 -3.32
C ALA A 49 -23.87 -5.80 -3.55
N THR A 50 -23.72 -7.12 -3.46
CA THR A 50 -24.81 -8.11 -3.56
C THR A 50 -25.35 -8.58 -2.21
N LEU A 51 -24.94 -7.91 -1.11
CA LEU A 51 -25.36 -8.20 0.26
C LEU A 51 -25.10 -9.65 0.73
N ARG A 52 -24.08 -10.31 0.16
CA ARG A 52 -23.68 -11.70 0.53
C ARG A 52 -22.72 -11.74 1.73
N GLY A 53 -22.47 -10.60 2.36
CA GLY A 53 -21.43 -10.44 3.39
C GLY A 53 -20.04 -10.24 2.79
N TYR A 54 -19.00 -10.35 3.61
CA TYR A 54 -17.60 -10.15 3.19
C TYR A 54 -16.93 -11.50 2.90
N VAL A 55 -17.23 -12.05 1.72
CA VAL A 55 -16.77 -13.37 1.28
C VAL A 55 -16.11 -13.31 -0.10
N SER A 56 -15.28 -14.32 -0.39
CA SER A 56 -14.65 -14.55 -1.68
C SER A 56 -15.67 -15.07 -2.70
N ALA A 57 -15.26 -15.25 -3.95
CA ALA A 57 -16.10 -15.86 -4.98
C ALA A 57 -16.43 -17.34 -4.68
N SER A 58 -15.65 -18.02 -3.85
CA SER A 58 -15.94 -19.38 -3.38
C SER A 58 -16.88 -19.42 -2.17
N GLY A 59 -17.28 -18.25 -1.65
CA GLY A 59 -18.10 -18.12 -0.44
C GLY A 59 -17.30 -18.19 0.87
N ALA A 60 -15.97 -18.33 0.81
CA ALA A 60 -15.12 -18.32 2.01
C ALA A 60 -15.04 -16.91 2.61
N SER A 61 -15.02 -16.80 3.94
CA SER A 61 -14.89 -15.49 4.59
C SER A 61 -13.55 -14.83 4.27
N LEU A 62 -13.59 -13.56 3.87
CA LEU A 62 -12.39 -12.76 3.68
C LEU A 62 -11.99 -12.16 5.03
N THR A 63 -11.03 -12.79 5.71
CA THR A 63 -10.59 -12.36 7.05
C THR A 63 -9.25 -11.64 7.03
N PHE A 64 -8.51 -11.75 5.92
CA PHE A 64 -7.15 -11.26 5.83
C PHE A 64 -7.09 -9.73 5.81
N PHE A 65 -7.73 -9.09 4.83
CA PHE A 65 -7.79 -7.63 4.70
C PHE A 65 -8.99 -7.04 5.45
N PRO A 66 -8.84 -5.89 6.12
CA PRO A 66 -9.97 -5.10 6.61
C PRO A 66 -11.00 -4.80 5.50
N PRO A 67 -12.31 -4.76 5.81
CA PRO A 67 -13.36 -4.69 4.79
C PRO A 67 -13.54 -3.30 4.17
N GLY A 68 -12.97 -2.24 4.74
CA GLY A 68 -13.23 -0.86 4.33
C GLY A 68 -12.82 -0.55 2.90
N THR A 69 -11.71 -1.12 2.42
CA THR A 69 -11.28 -0.92 1.02
C THR A 69 -12.30 -1.54 0.07
N SER A 70 -12.70 -2.78 0.33
CA SER A 70 -13.72 -3.49 -0.44
C SER A 70 -15.09 -2.81 -0.35
N ALA A 71 -15.47 -2.28 0.81
CA ALA A 71 -16.71 -1.54 1.00
C ALA A 71 -16.72 -0.24 0.17
N LEU A 72 -15.60 0.46 0.08
CA LEU A 72 -15.45 1.62 -0.81
C LEU A 72 -15.58 1.22 -2.28
N TYR A 73 -14.92 0.13 -2.69
CA TYR A 73 -15.02 -0.40 -4.05
C TYR A 73 -16.37 -1.05 -4.36
N ALA A 74 -17.21 -1.36 -3.36
CA ALA A 74 -18.56 -1.85 -3.58
C ALA A 74 -19.40 -0.83 -4.35
N LEU A 75 -19.13 0.48 -4.20
CA LEU A 75 -19.75 1.54 -5.00
C LEU A 75 -19.51 1.35 -6.51
N ALA A 76 -18.30 0.94 -6.88
CA ALA A 76 -17.96 0.62 -8.27
C ALA A 76 -18.58 -0.71 -8.73
N ALA A 77 -18.84 -1.64 -7.80
CA ALA A 77 -19.40 -2.95 -8.07
C ALA A 77 -20.94 -2.97 -8.24
N ILE A 78 -21.64 -1.91 -7.82
CA ILE A 78 -23.10 -1.76 -8.01
C ILE A 78 -23.44 -1.64 -9.50
N LEU A 79 -22.56 -1.01 -10.28
CA LEU A 79 -22.79 -0.81 -11.71
C LEU A 79 -22.51 -2.12 -12.46
N PRO A 80 -23.48 -2.63 -13.25
CA PRO A 80 -23.32 -3.86 -14.01
C PRO A 80 -22.45 -3.60 -15.25
N SER A 81 -21.16 -3.37 -15.04
CA SER A 81 -20.16 -3.52 -16.09
C SER A 81 -19.24 -4.68 -15.71
N GLY A 82 -19.25 -5.74 -16.53
CA GLY A 82 -18.26 -6.82 -16.41
C GLY A 82 -16.82 -6.31 -16.53
N ASP A 83 -16.65 -5.14 -17.14
CA ASP A 83 -15.38 -4.45 -17.27
C ASP A 83 -15.05 -3.73 -15.96
N TYR A 84 -13.93 -4.11 -15.36
CA TYR A 84 -13.26 -3.50 -14.21
C TYR A 84 -12.99 -1.98 -14.32
N PHE A 85 -13.50 -1.34 -15.36
CA PHE A 85 -13.44 0.08 -15.63
C PHE A 85 -13.80 0.93 -14.41
N TYR A 86 -14.94 0.69 -13.75
CA TYR A 86 -15.34 1.51 -12.60
C TYR A 86 -14.42 1.34 -11.39
N PHE A 87 -13.87 0.15 -11.17
CA PHE A 87 -12.86 -0.05 -10.14
C PHE A 87 -11.61 0.78 -10.45
N ASN A 88 -11.09 0.69 -11.68
CA ASN A 88 -9.93 1.44 -12.12
C ASN A 88 -10.17 2.97 -12.06
N LEU A 89 -11.34 3.43 -12.49
CA LEU A 89 -11.72 4.84 -12.40
C LEU A 89 -11.74 5.30 -10.94
N LEU A 90 -12.36 4.53 -10.04
CA LEU A 90 -12.38 4.85 -8.62
C LEU A 90 -10.96 4.88 -8.02
N THR A 91 -10.10 3.91 -8.36
CA THR A 91 -8.69 3.91 -7.93
C THR A 91 -7.97 5.19 -8.36
N LYS A 92 -8.14 5.62 -9.62
CA LYS A 92 -7.53 6.88 -10.11
C LYS A 92 -8.09 8.10 -9.41
N LEU A 93 -9.40 8.16 -9.17
CA LEU A 93 -10.01 9.26 -8.43
C LEU A 93 -9.45 9.33 -7.00
N LEU A 94 -9.21 8.19 -6.35
CA LEU A 94 -8.58 8.14 -5.03
C LEU A 94 -7.12 8.61 -5.07
N VAL A 95 -6.35 8.23 -6.09
CA VAL A 95 -4.98 8.74 -6.26
C VAL A 95 -4.98 10.25 -6.52
N LEU A 96 -5.87 10.76 -7.37
CA LEU A 96 -6.03 12.19 -7.61
C LEU A 96 -6.45 12.94 -6.34
N ALA A 97 -7.36 12.36 -5.55
CA ALA A 97 -7.74 12.92 -4.25
C ALA A 97 -6.53 12.96 -3.30
N TYR A 98 -5.73 11.90 -3.24
CA TYR A 98 -4.48 11.87 -2.48
C TYR A 98 -3.49 12.96 -2.94
N ILE A 99 -3.27 13.10 -4.24
CA ILE A 99 -2.38 14.12 -4.82
C ILE A 99 -2.89 15.54 -4.50
N GLY A 100 -4.18 15.80 -4.72
CA GLY A 100 -4.80 17.10 -4.45
C GLY A 100 -4.80 17.48 -2.97
N LEU A 101 -5.15 16.54 -2.08
CA LEU A 101 -5.10 16.77 -0.63
C LEU A 101 -3.65 17.00 -0.15
N SER A 102 -2.67 16.28 -0.72
CA SER A 102 -1.25 16.49 -0.44
C SER A 102 -0.81 17.91 -0.82
N PHE A 103 -1.26 18.44 -1.96
CA PHE A 103 -1.03 19.82 -2.35
C PHE A 103 -1.60 20.81 -1.33
N PHE A 104 -2.84 20.61 -0.86
CA PHE A 104 -3.44 21.50 0.14
C PHE A 104 -2.75 21.45 1.49
N ILE A 105 -2.33 20.26 1.94
CA ILE A 105 -1.51 20.11 3.15
C ILE A 105 -0.18 20.84 2.97
N ALA A 106 0.49 20.67 1.83
CA ALA A 106 1.75 21.36 1.58
C ALA A 106 1.60 22.88 1.49
N ARG A 107 0.50 23.40 0.93
CA ARG A 107 0.22 24.84 0.98
C ARG A 107 0.05 25.35 2.41
N ARG A 108 -0.53 24.55 3.30
CA ARG A 108 -0.75 24.93 4.71
C ARG A 108 0.55 24.93 5.53
N TYR A 109 1.39 23.92 5.33
CA TYR A 109 2.59 23.71 6.15
C TYR A 109 3.87 24.28 5.52
N ALA A 110 3.89 24.49 4.21
CA ALA A 110 5.00 25.05 3.45
C ALA A 110 4.58 26.32 2.71
N ASP A 111 4.94 26.46 1.44
CA ASP A 111 4.55 27.58 0.56
C ASP A 111 3.97 27.02 -0.75
N THR A 112 3.46 27.93 -1.59
CA THR A 112 2.86 27.55 -2.88
C THR A 112 3.87 26.84 -3.80
N VAL A 113 5.15 27.21 -3.78
CA VAL A 113 6.18 26.60 -4.64
C VAL A 113 6.44 25.16 -4.20
N ALA A 114 6.65 24.93 -2.91
CA ALA A 114 6.80 23.60 -2.33
C ALA A 114 5.58 22.71 -2.59
N ALA A 115 4.36 23.27 -2.50
CA ALA A 115 3.14 22.55 -2.81
C ALA A 115 3.06 22.16 -4.29
N LEU A 116 3.40 23.07 -5.21
CA LEU A 116 3.46 22.77 -6.65
C LEU A 116 4.54 21.73 -6.96
N LEU A 117 5.72 21.81 -6.35
CA LEU A 117 6.77 20.80 -6.51
C LEU A 117 6.31 19.42 -6.03
N LEU A 118 5.64 19.35 -4.87
CA LEU A 118 5.07 18.09 -4.37
C LEU A 118 4.00 17.54 -5.31
N LEU A 119 3.14 18.41 -5.84
CA LEU A 119 2.09 18.03 -6.79
C LEU A 119 2.69 17.35 -8.04
N HIS A 120 3.71 17.97 -8.64
CA HIS A 120 4.41 17.39 -9.80
C HIS A 120 5.18 16.12 -9.44
N PHE A 121 5.83 16.12 -8.27
CA PHE A 121 6.56 14.95 -7.76
C PHE A 121 5.63 13.74 -7.64
N LEU A 122 4.49 13.87 -6.96
CA LEU A 122 3.55 12.77 -6.80
C LEU A 122 2.95 12.30 -8.13
N ALA A 123 2.66 13.23 -9.05
CA ALA A 123 2.10 12.90 -10.37
C ALA A 123 3.07 12.09 -11.25
N LEU A 124 4.38 12.21 -11.02
CA LEU A 124 5.44 11.51 -11.76
C LEU A 124 6.14 10.43 -10.92
N SER A 125 5.65 10.11 -9.73
CA SER A 125 6.21 9.03 -8.91
C SER A 125 5.86 7.68 -9.53
N GLN A 126 6.88 6.88 -9.88
CA GLN A 126 6.66 5.53 -10.44
C GLN A 126 5.82 4.67 -9.49
N THR A 127 6.06 4.76 -8.19
CA THR A 127 5.31 4.00 -7.17
C THR A 127 3.85 4.42 -7.07
N VAL A 128 3.54 5.72 -7.22
CA VAL A 128 2.15 6.22 -7.21
C VAL A 128 1.43 5.81 -8.51
N ILE A 129 2.09 5.96 -9.66
CA ILE A 129 1.58 5.55 -10.97
C ILE A 129 1.29 4.04 -10.95
N GLU A 130 2.25 3.24 -10.51
CA GLU A 130 2.10 1.80 -10.37
C GLU A 130 0.91 1.45 -9.47
N ALA A 131 0.83 2.01 -8.27
CA ALA A 131 -0.29 1.76 -7.35
C ALA A 131 -1.65 2.17 -7.93
N SER A 132 -1.71 3.12 -8.86
CA SER A 132 -2.94 3.52 -9.53
C SER A 132 -3.42 2.55 -10.60
N THR A 133 -2.55 1.62 -11.03
CA THR A 133 -2.87 0.56 -12.00
C THR A 133 -3.33 -0.75 -11.34
N TYR A 134 -3.25 -0.84 -10.02
CA TYR A 134 -3.76 -1.97 -9.25
C TYR A 134 -4.93 -1.55 -8.37
N ILE A 135 -5.87 -2.45 -8.16
CA ILE A 135 -6.95 -2.24 -7.18
C ILE A 135 -6.38 -2.61 -5.81
N LEU A 136 -5.86 -1.63 -5.07
CA LEU A 136 -5.22 -1.83 -3.77
C LEU A 136 -5.84 -0.93 -2.70
N SER A 137 -5.49 -1.19 -1.45
CA SER A 137 -5.85 -0.32 -0.31
C SER A 137 -5.00 0.94 -0.23
N ASP A 138 -3.80 0.96 -0.82
CA ASP A 138 -2.86 2.07 -0.69
C ASP A 138 -3.44 3.41 -1.17
N PRO A 139 -4.09 3.52 -2.35
CA PRO A 139 -4.73 4.76 -2.78
C PRO A 139 -5.84 5.25 -1.84
N ALA A 140 -6.74 4.35 -1.45
CA ALA A 140 -7.87 4.67 -0.58
C ALA A 140 -7.40 5.14 0.81
N PHE A 141 -6.47 4.38 1.41
CA PHE A 141 -5.87 4.71 2.69
C PHE A 141 -5.11 6.03 2.63
N SER A 142 -4.32 6.27 1.57
CA SER A 142 -3.55 7.51 1.41
C SER A 142 -4.46 8.74 1.28
N ALA A 143 -5.52 8.66 0.48
CA ALA A 143 -6.50 9.74 0.35
C ALA A 143 -7.21 10.04 1.68
N MET A 144 -7.65 9.00 2.39
CA MET A 144 -8.30 9.15 3.70
C MET A 144 -7.34 9.71 4.76
N LEU A 145 -6.08 9.27 4.77
CA LEU A 145 -5.05 9.80 5.67
C LEU A 145 -4.80 11.28 5.40
N MET A 146 -4.62 11.68 4.14
CA MET A 146 -4.43 13.08 3.79
C MET A 146 -5.67 13.92 4.13
N LEU A 147 -6.87 13.39 3.90
CA LEU A 147 -8.11 14.08 4.28
C LEU A 147 -8.17 14.29 5.81
N THR A 148 -7.76 13.28 6.58
CA THR A 148 -7.70 13.34 8.05
C THR A 148 -6.71 14.40 8.52
N ILE A 149 -5.50 14.43 7.94
CA ILE A 149 -4.46 15.43 8.27
C ILE A 149 -4.91 16.85 7.89
N TRP A 150 -5.55 17.00 6.72
CA TRP A 150 -6.03 18.30 6.25
C TRP A 150 -7.16 18.84 7.15
N GLN A 151 -8.12 17.98 7.49
CA GLN A 151 -9.28 18.33 8.32
C GLN A 151 -8.86 18.59 9.77
N PHE A 152 -8.01 17.74 10.35
CA PHE A 152 -7.56 17.77 11.75
C PHE A 152 -6.05 18.02 11.84
N SER A 153 -5.66 19.24 11.50
CA SER A 153 -4.28 19.72 11.52
C SER A 153 -3.79 20.08 12.93
N ASP A 154 -2.49 20.36 13.02
CA ASP A 154 -1.78 20.68 14.28
C ASP A 154 -2.48 21.75 15.13
N ASP A 155 -2.94 22.84 14.54
CA ASP A 155 -3.58 23.97 15.21
C ASP A 155 -4.95 23.62 15.81
N GLN A 156 -5.62 22.60 15.28
CA GLN A 156 -6.91 22.15 15.80
C GLN A 156 -6.77 21.18 16.99
N LEU A 157 -5.60 20.54 17.15
CA LEU A 157 -5.40 19.55 18.21
C LEU A 157 -5.30 20.17 19.61
N ASP A 158 -4.83 21.41 19.71
CA ASP A 158 -4.54 22.05 21.00
C ASP A 158 -5.81 22.32 21.83
N ASN A 159 -6.93 22.61 21.16
CA ASN A 159 -8.22 22.96 21.76
C ASN A 159 -9.38 22.12 21.21
N MET A 160 -9.11 20.83 20.95
CA MET A 160 -10.09 19.95 20.32
C MET A 160 -11.27 19.65 21.24
N SER A 161 -12.48 20.02 20.81
CA SER A 161 -13.71 19.66 21.52
C SER A 161 -14.00 18.15 21.43
N PRO A 162 -14.70 17.53 22.41
CA PRO A 162 -15.04 16.11 22.36
C PRO A 162 -15.80 15.69 21.09
N ARG A 163 -16.67 16.56 20.56
CA ARG A 163 -17.38 16.32 19.29
C ARG A 163 -16.41 16.25 18.10
N SER A 164 -15.46 17.17 18.02
CA SER A 164 -14.43 17.15 16.98
C SER A 164 -13.53 15.93 17.13
N ALA A 165 -13.19 15.57 18.37
CA ALA A 165 -12.40 14.39 18.68
C ALA A 165 -13.11 13.08 18.29
N ALA A 166 -14.42 12.98 18.50
CA ALA A 166 -15.23 11.86 18.01
C ALA A 166 -15.22 11.79 16.47
N GLY A 167 -15.34 12.95 15.78
CA GLY A 167 -15.21 13.02 14.32
C GLY A 167 -13.85 12.53 13.82
N LEU A 168 -12.76 12.96 14.48
CA LEU A 168 -11.41 12.44 14.21
C LEU A 168 -11.32 10.93 14.48
N GLY A 169 -11.89 10.46 15.59
CA GLY A 169 -11.97 9.03 15.92
C GLY A 169 -12.62 8.20 14.83
N LEU A 170 -13.73 8.67 14.24
CA LEU A 170 -14.40 8.01 13.11
C LEU A 170 -13.55 8.00 11.84
N MET A 171 -12.84 9.09 11.53
CA MET A 171 -11.92 9.14 10.37
C MET A 171 -10.72 8.20 10.54
N LEU A 172 -10.18 8.11 11.75
CA LEU A 172 -9.11 7.16 12.09
C LEU A 172 -9.61 5.71 12.04
N ALA A 173 -10.86 5.47 12.46
CA ALA A 173 -11.53 4.19 12.31
C ALA A 173 -11.69 3.81 10.83
N ALA A 174 -12.05 4.78 9.96
CA ALA A 174 -12.09 4.57 8.52
C ALA A 174 -10.69 4.24 7.97
N CYS A 175 -9.64 4.94 8.41
CA CYS A 175 -8.26 4.59 8.06
C CYS A 175 -7.91 3.15 8.46
N TYR A 176 -8.27 2.73 9.68
CA TYR A 176 -8.07 1.36 10.17
C TYR A 176 -8.86 0.32 9.36
N ALA A 177 -10.11 0.64 9.00
CA ALA A 177 -10.96 -0.21 8.19
C ALA A 177 -10.46 -0.32 6.73
N LEU A 178 -9.75 0.68 6.21
CA LEU A 178 -9.08 0.59 4.91
C LEU A 178 -7.80 -0.25 5.01
N ARG A 179 -7.04 -0.07 6.11
CA ARG A 179 -5.76 -0.75 6.37
C ARG A 179 -5.45 -0.79 7.86
N THR A 180 -4.94 -1.91 8.36
CA THR A 180 -4.55 -2.06 9.78
C THR A 180 -3.47 -1.06 10.22
N THR A 181 -2.65 -0.54 9.30
CA THR A 181 -1.71 0.56 9.57
C THR A 181 -2.39 1.83 10.09
N GLY A 182 -3.70 1.99 9.88
CA GLY A 182 -4.49 3.08 10.47
C GLY A 182 -4.47 3.08 12.00
N LEU A 183 -4.18 1.95 12.66
CA LEU A 183 -3.96 1.91 14.11
C LEU A 183 -2.78 2.80 14.53
N PHE A 184 -1.70 2.80 13.77
CA PHE A 184 -0.51 3.60 14.09
C PHE A 184 -0.76 5.10 13.86
N VAL A 185 -1.61 5.44 12.90
CA VAL A 185 -2.09 6.82 12.71
C VAL A 185 -2.95 7.23 13.91
N PHE A 186 -3.84 6.36 14.38
CA PHE A 186 -4.62 6.60 15.60
C PHE A 186 -3.72 6.86 16.81
N LEU A 187 -2.71 6.01 17.03
CA LEU A 187 -1.75 6.20 18.11
C LEU A 187 -1.01 7.54 17.99
N ALA A 188 -0.62 7.95 16.77
CA ALA A 188 0.01 9.24 16.55
C ALA A 188 -0.87 10.43 16.97
N TYR A 189 -2.16 10.41 16.63
CA TYR A 189 -3.10 11.45 17.05
C TYR A 189 -3.35 11.44 18.56
N VAL A 190 -3.52 10.26 19.17
CA VAL A 190 -3.66 10.13 20.62
C VAL A 190 -2.44 10.71 21.32
N THR A 191 -1.23 10.37 20.88
CA THR A 191 0.02 10.91 21.43
C THR A 191 0.09 12.43 21.24
N CYS A 192 -0.27 12.96 20.08
CA CYS A 192 -0.28 14.41 19.85
C CYS A 192 -1.24 15.14 20.79
N ILE A 193 -2.49 14.67 20.90
CA ILE A 193 -3.50 15.26 21.79
C ILE A 193 -3.05 15.12 23.24
N PHE A 194 -2.50 13.96 23.62
CA PHE A 194 -2.01 13.72 24.97
C PHE A 194 -0.87 14.68 25.36
N LEU A 195 0.06 14.96 24.44
CA LEU A 195 1.20 15.82 24.73
C LEU A 195 0.87 17.32 24.62
N ARG A 196 -0.11 17.70 23.79
CA ARG A 196 -0.36 19.11 23.45
C ARG A 196 -1.64 19.70 24.05
N ALA A 197 -2.73 18.94 24.11
CA ALA A 197 -4.03 19.51 24.50
C ALA A 197 -3.99 19.97 25.96
N ARG A 198 -4.34 21.23 26.22
CA ARG A 198 -4.32 21.79 27.59
C ARG A 198 -5.63 21.57 28.33
N HIS A 199 -6.74 21.82 27.66
CA HIS A 199 -8.08 21.69 28.23
C HIS A 199 -8.80 20.47 27.67
N SER A 200 -9.59 19.78 28.52
CA SER A 200 -10.44 18.65 28.11
C SER A 200 -9.71 17.45 27.49
N ARG A 201 -8.37 17.37 27.63
CA ARG A 201 -7.51 16.33 27.04
C ARG A 201 -8.08 14.93 27.19
N MET A 202 -8.39 14.51 28.42
CA MET A 202 -8.90 13.16 28.69
C MET A 202 -10.28 12.91 28.09
N LYS A 203 -11.16 13.92 28.07
CA LYS A 203 -12.49 13.79 27.45
C LYS A 203 -12.37 13.68 25.93
N SER A 204 -11.47 14.44 25.31
CA SER A 204 -11.23 14.38 23.86
C SER A 204 -10.59 13.06 23.46
N ILE A 205 -9.59 12.58 24.21
CA ILE A 205 -9.01 11.23 24.00
C ILE A 205 -10.09 10.15 24.20
N GLY A 206 -10.91 10.24 25.24
CA GLY A 206 -11.99 9.29 25.49
C GLY A 206 -13.02 9.25 24.36
N ALA A 207 -13.46 10.42 23.88
CA ALA A 207 -14.41 10.51 22.75
C ALA A 207 -13.81 9.98 21.44
N LEU A 208 -12.55 10.29 21.16
CA LEU A 208 -11.80 9.79 20.01
C LEU A 208 -11.63 8.27 20.06
N ALA A 209 -11.23 7.71 21.22
CA ALA A 209 -11.05 6.29 21.42
C ALA A 209 -12.38 5.54 21.30
N LEU A 210 -13.45 6.06 21.92
CA LEU A 210 -14.78 5.45 21.82
C LEU A 210 -15.26 5.40 20.37
N ALA A 211 -15.18 6.52 19.65
CA ALA A 211 -15.57 6.59 18.24
C ALA A 211 -14.73 5.66 17.35
N PHE A 212 -13.43 5.56 17.60
CA PHE A 212 -12.55 4.62 16.90
C PHE A 212 -12.97 3.16 17.16
N MET A 213 -13.25 2.82 18.42
CA MET A 213 -13.60 1.46 18.84
C MET A 213 -14.93 0.97 18.25
N VAL A 214 -15.88 1.86 17.97
CA VAL A 214 -17.17 1.52 17.31
C VAL A 214 -16.95 0.77 15.99
N VAL A 215 -15.91 1.11 15.23
CA VAL A 215 -15.58 0.44 13.96
C VAL A 215 -14.45 -0.58 14.15
N ALA A 216 -13.41 -0.22 14.90
CA ALA A 216 -12.22 -1.04 15.02
C ALA A 216 -12.49 -2.38 15.71
N LEU A 217 -13.35 -2.41 16.73
CA LEU A 217 -13.64 -3.63 17.47
C LEU A 217 -14.39 -4.66 16.61
N PRO A 218 -15.50 -4.34 15.92
CA PRO A 218 -16.13 -5.29 14.99
C PRO A 218 -15.18 -5.81 13.93
N VAL A 219 -14.36 -4.94 13.31
CA VAL A 219 -13.38 -5.34 12.30
C VAL A 219 -12.33 -6.29 12.88
N ALA A 220 -11.83 -6.00 14.09
CA ALA A 220 -10.86 -6.87 14.78
C ALA A 220 -11.46 -8.24 15.13
N LEU A 221 -12.69 -8.27 15.65
CA LEU A 221 -13.38 -9.52 16.01
C LEU A 221 -13.66 -10.39 14.77
N LEU A 222 -14.04 -9.78 13.65
CA LEU A 222 -14.19 -10.50 12.38
C LEU A 222 -12.86 -11.08 11.90
N GLY A 223 -11.77 -10.32 12.02
CA GLY A 223 -10.43 -10.78 11.65
C GLY A 223 -9.89 -11.93 12.52
N GLN A 224 -10.36 -12.09 13.76
CA GLN A 224 -9.91 -13.19 14.63
C GLN A 224 -10.41 -14.57 14.19
N ARG A 225 -11.56 -14.63 13.50
CA ARG A 225 -12.18 -15.89 13.04
C ARG A 225 -11.39 -16.59 11.94
N GLY A 226 -10.52 -15.86 11.24
CA GLY A 226 -9.65 -16.43 10.22
C GLY A 226 -8.33 -16.94 10.77
N GLU A 227 -7.75 -17.93 10.08
CA GLU A 227 -6.39 -18.39 10.32
C GLU A 227 -5.38 -17.25 10.10
N TYR A 228 -5.64 -16.42 9.08
CA TYR A 228 -4.80 -15.29 8.71
C TYR A 228 -5.51 -13.95 8.98
N SER A 229 -4.83 -13.08 9.73
CA SER A 229 -5.15 -11.66 9.84
C SER A 229 -3.84 -10.87 9.76
N TYR A 230 -3.90 -9.59 9.36
CA TYR A 230 -2.71 -8.74 9.32
C TYR A 230 -1.93 -8.83 10.63
N PHE A 231 -2.55 -8.54 11.77
CA PHE A 231 -1.83 -8.57 13.06
C PHE A 231 -1.18 -9.91 13.37
N LYS A 232 -1.85 -11.03 13.06
CA LYS A 232 -1.25 -12.36 13.24
C LYS A 232 0.01 -12.51 12.40
N ILE A 233 -0.03 -12.14 11.11
CA ILE A 233 1.15 -12.22 10.22
C ILE A 233 2.30 -11.32 10.70
N MET A 234 2.03 -10.13 11.26
CA MET A 234 3.09 -9.28 11.83
C MET A 234 3.87 -9.98 12.93
N LEU A 235 3.16 -10.79 13.72
CA LEU A 235 3.68 -11.47 14.90
C LEU A 235 4.15 -12.90 14.61
N MET A 236 4.00 -13.39 13.38
CA MET A 236 4.55 -14.69 12.97
C MET A 236 6.05 -14.60 12.78
N ARG A 237 6.77 -15.67 13.12
CA ARG A 237 8.22 -15.79 12.90
C ARG A 237 8.53 -15.75 11.41
N GLU A 238 7.76 -16.48 10.62
CA GLU A 238 7.76 -16.42 9.17
C GLU A 238 6.40 -15.93 8.65
N PRO A 239 6.35 -14.78 7.96
CA PRO A 239 5.10 -14.29 7.39
C PRO A 239 4.43 -15.36 6.52
N TRP A 240 3.10 -15.47 6.62
CA TRP A 240 2.26 -16.42 5.88
C TRP A 240 2.27 -17.88 6.37
N PHE A 241 3.12 -18.24 7.34
CA PHE A 241 3.19 -19.60 7.89
C PHE A 241 2.65 -19.63 9.32
N ALA A 242 1.41 -20.07 9.48
CA ALA A 242 0.68 -19.97 10.76
C ALA A 242 1.32 -20.77 11.91
N ASP A 243 2.07 -21.82 11.57
CA ASP A 243 2.76 -22.72 12.49
C ASP A 243 4.25 -22.38 12.68
N SER A 244 4.72 -21.26 12.11
CA SER A 244 6.11 -20.79 12.31
C SER A 244 6.41 -20.29 13.73
N GLY A 245 5.38 -20.12 14.56
CA GLY A 245 5.48 -19.59 15.91
C GLY A 245 5.69 -18.07 15.93
N SER A 246 6.15 -17.55 17.07
CA SER A 246 6.43 -16.12 17.26
C SER A 246 7.93 -15.84 17.21
N PRO A 247 8.38 -14.71 16.65
CA PRO A 247 9.79 -14.37 16.59
C PRO A 247 10.35 -14.03 17.97
N GLY A 248 11.57 -14.49 18.25
CA GLY A 248 12.32 -14.12 19.46
C GLY A 248 12.83 -12.67 19.42
N LEU A 249 13.38 -12.15 20.52
CA LEU A 249 13.90 -10.77 20.59
C LEU A 249 15.02 -10.48 19.59
N LEU A 250 15.95 -11.42 19.39
CA LEU A 250 17.04 -11.28 18.42
C LEU A 250 16.53 -11.31 16.97
N GLU A 251 15.49 -12.10 16.70
CA GLU A 251 14.85 -12.17 15.39
C GLU A 251 14.08 -10.88 15.10
N TRP A 252 13.42 -10.29 16.09
CA TRP A 252 12.84 -8.95 16.01
C TRP A 252 13.90 -7.89 15.69
N GLY A 253 15.03 -7.90 16.40
CA GLY A 253 16.15 -6.99 16.13
C GLY A 253 16.67 -7.13 14.70
N THR A 254 16.84 -8.36 14.22
CA THR A 254 17.27 -8.67 12.86
C THR A 254 16.25 -8.20 11.83
N ARG A 255 14.95 -8.48 12.05
CA ARG A 255 13.84 -8.05 11.20
C ARG A 255 13.80 -6.52 11.11
N ILE A 256 13.89 -5.81 12.23
CA ILE A 256 13.90 -4.35 12.28
C ILE A 256 15.11 -3.80 11.50
N ALA A 257 16.30 -4.39 11.65
CA ALA A 257 17.49 -3.95 10.93
C ALA A 257 17.37 -4.16 9.41
N ILE A 258 16.87 -5.32 8.97
CA ILE A 258 16.60 -5.61 7.56
C ILE A 258 15.55 -4.64 7.02
N ASN A 259 14.43 -4.47 7.71
CA ASN A 259 13.35 -3.60 7.30
C ASN A 259 13.78 -2.13 7.29
N LEU A 260 14.64 -1.68 8.21
CA LEU A 260 15.18 -0.33 8.18
C LEU A 260 15.98 -0.07 6.91
N LYS A 261 16.88 -0.99 6.55
CA LYS A 261 17.65 -0.91 5.29
C LYS A 261 16.71 -0.88 4.08
N THR A 262 15.71 -1.76 4.07
CA THR A 262 14.73 -1.85 2.98
C THR A 262 13.87 -0.59 2.87
N VAL A 263 13.34 -0.07 3.97
CA VAL A 263 12.56 1.18 4.02
C VAL A 263 13.41 2.35 3.51
N LEU A 264 14.66 2.49 3.96
CA LEU A 264 15.54 3.56 3.48
C LEU A 264 15.82 3.45 1.98
N SER A 265 16.04 2.24 1.47
CA SER A 265 16.18 1.96 0.04
C SER A 265 14.92 2.31 -0.75
N HIS A 266 13.74 2.01 -0.21
CA HIS A 266 12.46 2.34 -0.82
C HIS A 266 12.16 3.84 -0.80
N ILE A 267 12.47 4.55 0.30
CA ILE A 267 12.39 6.02 0.34
C ILE A 267 13.30 6.60 -0.73
N TYR A 268 14.55 6.14 -0.80
CA TYR A 268 15.48 6.58 -1.83
C TYR A 268 14.94 6.35 -3.25
N TYR A 269 14.42 5.15 -3.54
CA TYR A 269 13.82 4.81 -4.84
C TYR A 269 12.63 5.73 -5.17
N ILE A 270 11.73 5.95 -4.21
CA ILE A 270 10.54 6.80 -4.40
C ILE A 270 10.91 8.25 -4.73
N PHE A 271 12.02 8.77 -4.18
CA PHE A 271 12.47 10.14 -4.39
C PHE A 271 13.48 10.30 -5.54
N SER A 272 13.90 9.21 -6.17
CA SER A 272 14.80 9.21 -7.32
C SER A 272 14.20 8.59 -8.59
N ASN A 273 13.11 7.82 -8.49
CA ASN A 273 12.59 6.94 -9.56
C ASN A 273 13.72 6.07 -10.17
N ASP A 274 14.73 5.71 -9.37
CA ASP A 274 15.90 4.95 -9.79
C ASP A 274 16.40 4.11 -8.61
N ARG A 275 16.88 2.90 -8.87
CA ARG A 275 17.54 2.07 -7.85
C ARG A 275 19.05 2.34 -7.75
N GLY A 276 19.64 2.94 -8.78
CA GLY A 276 21.03 3.38 -8.75
C GLY A 276 21.22 4.57 -7.82
N LEU A 277 22.39 4.68 -7.18
CA LEU A 277 22.76 5.83 -6.35
C LEU A 277 22.97 7.08 -7.21
N ARG A 278 22.15 8.09 -6.98
CA ARG A 278 22.08 9.37 -7.69
C ARG A 278 22.14 10.49 -6.66
N LEU A 279 22.81 11.56 -7.04
CA LEU A 279 23.01 12.72 -6.18
C LEU A 279 21.68 13.32 -5.70
N SER A 280 20.68 13.45 -6.58
CA SER A 280 19.38 14.04 -6.23
C SER A 280 18.65 13.26 -5.14
N GLY A 281 18.60 11.92 -5.25
CA GLY A 281 17.98 11.06 -4.24
C GLY A 281 18.69 11.17 -2.88
N VAL A 282 20.04 11.16 -2.87
CA VAL A 282 20.82 11.32 -1.63
C VAL A 282 20.58 12.70 -1.00
N VAL A 283 20.63 13.77 -1.80
CA VAL A 283 20.37 15.14 -1.34
C VAL A 283 18.98 15.22 -0.70
N ILE A 284 17.95 14.70 -1.35
CA ILE A 284 16.58 14.71 -0.82
C ILE A 284 16.50 13.95 0.52
N CYS A 285 17.09 12.76 0.63
CA CYS A 285 17.12 12.01 1.89
C CYS A 285 17.85 12.75 3.03
N VAL A 286 18.97 13.42 2.73
CA VAL A 286 19.68 14.26 3.71
C VAL A 286 18.82 15.44 4.16
N LEU A 287 18.13 16.10 3.23
CA LEU A 287 17.20 17.18 3.54
C LEU A 287 16.03 16.71 4.40
N MET A 288 15.51 15.50 4.18
CA MET A 288 14.47 14.89 5.03
C MET A 288 14.96 14.67 6.45
N ALA A 289 16.14 14.07 6.61
CA ALA A 289 16.73 13.81 7.92
C ALA A 289 16.97 15.12 8.68
N LEU A 290 17.50 16.14 7.99
CA LEU A 290 17.68 17.46 8.57
C LEU A 290 16.34 18.11 8.95
N GLY A 291 15.35 18.07 8.07
CA GLY A 291 14.01 18.60 8.36
C GLY A 291 13.36 17.91 9.55
N PHE A 292 13.52 16.59 9.68
CA PHE A 292 13.07 15.84 10.85
C PHE A 292 13.71 16.37 12.13
N VAL A 293 15.04 16.51 12.16
CA VAL A 293 15.78 17.04 13.32
C VAL A 293 15.34 18.47 13.64
N VAL A 294 15.24 19.33 12.63
CA VAL A 294 14.83 20.74 12.81
C VAL A 294 13.43 20.82 13.39
N THR A 295 12.46 20.10 12.83
CA THR A 295 11.08 20.10 13.33
C THR A 295 11.02 19.53 14.75
N PHE A 296 11.73 18.44 15.02
CA PHE A 296 11.78 17.82 16.34
C PHE A 296 12.32 18.77 17.40
N VAL A 297 13.45 19.44 17.11
CA VAL A 297 14.09 20.38 18.04
C VAL A 297 13.24 21.65 18.24
N GLN A 298 12.68 22.21 17.17
CA GLN A 298 11.97 23.50 17.24
C GLN A 298 10.53 23.40 17.74
N GLN A 299 9.80 22.36 17.33
CA GLN A 299 8.35 22.26 17.58
C GLN A 299 8.01 21.30 18.72
N ARG A 300 8.98 20.50 19.21
CA ARG A 300 8.87 19.43 20.22
C ARG A 300 7.84 18.34 19.91
N VAL A 301 6.59 18.68 19.59
CA VAL A 301 5.52 17.76 19.22
C VAL A 301 4.79 18.31 17.99
N SER A 302 5.02 17.68 16.85
CA SER A 302 4.33 17.99 15.60
C SER A 302 3.58 16.76 15.09
N LEU A 303 2.36 16.95 14.58
CA LEU A 303 1.50 15.88 14.09
C LEU A 303 2.18 15.07 12.99
N HIS A 304 2.76 15.73 12.00
CA HIS A 304 3.37 15.04 10.85
C HIS A 304 4.62 14.24 11.27
N VAL A 305 5.43 14.75 12.18
CA VAL A 305 6.56 13.99 12.77
C VAL A 305 6.05 12.79 13.57
N THR A 306 4.98 12.97 14.35
CA THR A 306 4.41 11.89 15.17
C THR A 306 3.80 10.80 14.29
N ILE A 307 3.04 11.18 13.24
CA ILE A 307 2.52 10.24 12.24
C ILE A 307 3.66 9.49 11.58
N LEU A 308 4.71 10.19 11.13
CA LEU A 308 5.87 9.55 10.51
C LEU A 308 6.53 8.53 11.44
N SER A 309 6.76 8.88 12.70
CA SER A 309 7.40 7.99 13.68
C SER A 309 6.60 6.71 13.91
N PHE A 310 5.28 6.82 14.16
CA PHE A 310 4.43 5.64 14.36
C PHE A 310 4.26 4.83 13.07
N TYR A 311 4.16 5.48 11.91
CA TYR A 311 4.03 4.79 10.63
C TYR A 311 5.31 4.05 10.25
N VAL A 312 6.48 4.66 10.46
CA VAL A 312 7.78 3.99 10.28
C VAL A 312 7.92 2.82 11.24
N ALA A 313 7.51 2.96 12.50
CA ALA A 313 7.48 1.82 13.43
C ALA A 313 6.64 0.64 12.89
N ALA A 314 5.48 0.93 12.29
CA ALA A 314 4.66 -0.09 11.61
C ALA A 314 5.40 -0.74 10.43
N LEU A 315 6.08 0.04 9.60
CA LEU A 315 6.87 -0.45 8.47
C LEU A 315 8.09 -1.28 8.91
N LEU A 316 8.69 -0.97 10.07
CA LEU A 316 9.82 -1.73 10.61
C LEU A 316 9.37 -3.06 11.22
N ALA A 317 8.15 -3.10 11.78
CA ALA A 317 7.57 -4.33 12.32
C ALA A 317 7.05 -5.29 11.23
N TRP A 318 6.78 -4.77 10.02
CA TRP A 318 6.18 -5.49 8.89
C TRP A 318 7.16 -5.64 7.71
N GLU A 319 6.82 -6.43 6.70
CA GLU A 319 7.53 -6.46 5.43
C GLU A 319 7.41 -5.13 4.66
N SER A 320 8.52 -4.42 4.46
CA SER A 320 8.48 -3.20 3.65
C SER A 320 8.44 -3.54 2.16
N VAL A 321 7.37 -3.16 1.47
CA VAL A 321 7.34 -3.01 0.01
C VAL A 321 7.17 -1.53 -0.34
N PRO A 322 7.66 -1.04 -1.50
CA PRO A 322 7.67 0.39 -1.82
C PRO A 322 6.30 1.06 -1.70
N ARG A 323 5.23 0.36 -2.14
CA ARG A 323 3.86 0.89 -2.10
C ARG A 323 3.37 1.26 -0.69
N LEU A 324 3.88 0.60 0.36
CA LEU A 324 3.47 0.92 1.74
C LEU A 324 3.96 2.31 2.20
N ILE A 325 4.89 2.93 1.49
CA ILE A 325 5.43 4.25 1.84
C ILE A 325 4.58 5.37 1.22
N ILE A 326 3.75 5.08 0.21
CA ILE A 326 2.89 6.06 -0.48
C ILE A 326 2.17 6.99 0.51
N PRO A 327 1.50 6.49 1.58
CA PRO A 327 0.71 7.35 2.46
C PRO A 327 1.54 8.42 3.19
N ILE A 328 2.85 8.20 3.37
CA ILE A 328 3.75 9.11 4.09
C ILE A 328 4.68 9.93 3.18
N ILE A 329 4.64 9.73 1.86
CA ILE A 329 5.43 10.54 0.90
C ILE A 329 5.23 12.05 1.12
N PRO A 330 4.00 12.58 1.30
CA PRO A 330 3.79 14.02 1.46
C PRO A 330 4.46 14.54 2.73
N VAL A 331 4.41 13.75 3.81
CA VAL A 331 5.07 14.09 5.08
C VAL A 331 6.59 14.10 4.91
N LEU A 332 7.17 13.09 4.25
CA LEU A 332 8.60 13.04 3.94
C LEU A 332 9.04 14.23 3.08
N ALA A 333 8.27 14.60 2.06
CA ALA A 333 8.55 15.76 1.24
C ALA A 333 8.50 17.08 2.03
N LEU A 334 7.54 17.23 2.96
CA LEU A 334 7.50 18.40 3.84
C LEU A 334 8.71 18.52 4.74
N LEU A 335 9.23 17.39 5.23
CA LEU A 335 10.50 17.38 5.96
C LEU A 335 11.67 17.78 5.04
N ALA A 336 11.72 17.29 3.80
CA ALA A 336 12.73 17.72 2.83
C ALA A 336 12.69 19.24 2.59
N PHE A 337 11.50 19.82 2.40
CA PHE A 337 11.34 21.27 2.25
C PHE A 337 11.76 22.04 3.50
N THR A 338 11.47 21.50 4.69
CA THR A 338 11.87 22.08 5.96
C THR A 338 13.39 22.09 6.10
N GLY A 339 14.05 20.98 5.79
CA GLY A 339 15.52 20.89 5.75
C GLY A 339 16.12 21.86 4.74
N ALA A 340 15.57 21.94 3.52
CA ALA A 340 16.05 22.85 2.48
C ALA A 340 15.98 24.31 2.95
N ARG A 341 14.82 24.73 3.47
CA ARG A 341 14.61 26.08 4.01
C ARG A 341 15.57 26.40 5.14
N TRP A 342 15.80 25.45 6.04
CA TRP A 342 16.73 25.65 7.14
C TRP A 342 18.16 25.88 6.63
N ILE A 343 18.64 25.10 5.65
CA ILE A 343 19.99 25.29 5.09
C ILE A 343 20.11 26.63 4.35
N THR A 344 19.06 27.05 3.61
CA THR A 344 19.06 28.33 2.88
C THR A 344 18.92 29.54 3.79
N HIS A 345 18.31 29.40 4.98
CA HIS A 345 18.12 30.49 5.94
C HIS A 345 19.11 30.46 7.12
N TRP A 346 19.99 29.46 7.19
CA TRP A 346 21.09 29.44 8.16
C TRP A 346 21.92 30.74 8.06
N PRO A 347 22.38 31.32 9.19
CA PRO A 347 23.13 32.58 9.19
C PRO A 347 24.37 32.48 8.30
N LYS A 348 24.23 33.02 7.08
CA LYS A 348 25.23 33.00 6.00
C LYS A 348 25.10 34.31 5.20
N PRO A 349 26.19 34.77 4.55
CA PRO A 349 26.13 35.88 3.60
C PRO A 349 25.04 35.66 2.53
N SER A 350 24.42 36.74 2.03
CA SER A 350 23.35 36.68 1.02
C SER A 350 23.75 35.92 -0.25
N TRP A 351 25.00 36.08 -0.71
CA TRP A 351 25.53 35.39 -1.89
C TRP A 351 25.55 33.86 -1.69
N ALA A 352 25.93 33.39 -0.50
CA ALA A 352 26.00 31.95 -0.19
C ALA A 352 24.58 31.33 -0.11
N ARG A 353 23.61 32.09 0.39
CA ARG A 353 22.19 31.68 0.40
C ARG A 353 21.64 31.55 -1.02
N GLY A 354 21.90 32.55 -1.87
CA GLY A 354 21.51 32.53 -3.29
C GLY A 354 22.14 31.36 -4.05
N GLY A 355 23.45 31.15 -3.89
CA GLY A 355 24.17 30.04 -4.52
C GLY A 355 23.67 28.65 -4.08
N LEU A 356 23.32 28.49 -2.80
CA LEU A 356 22.78 27.23 -2.31
C LEU A 356 21.34 26.97 -2.81
N ALA A 357 20.49 28.00 -2.81
CA ALA A 357 19.14 27.89 -3.38
C ALA A 357 19.20 27.51 -4.87
N LEU A 358 20.05 28.18 -5.65
CA LEU A 358 20.29 27.86 -7.07
C LEU A 358 20.80 26.44 -7.26
N THR A 359 21.76 26.00 -6.44
CA THR A 359 22.28 24.62 -6.49
C THR A 359 21.17 23.60 -6.21
N LEU A 360 20.35 23.81 -5.17
CA LEU A 360 19.24 22.92 -4.86
C LEU A 360 18.21 22.88 -5.98
N THR A 361 17.85 24.04 -6.54
CA THR A 361 16.95 24.13 -7.69
C THR A 361 17.55 23.38 -8.89
N ALA A 362 18.82 23.58 -9.19
CA ALA A 362 19.50 22.89 -10.28
C ALA A 362 19.46 21.36 -10.09
N VAL A 363 19.82 20.86 -8.89
CA VAL A 363 19.77 19.42 -8.55
C VAL A 363 18.38 18.83 -8.74
N ILE A 364 17.33 19.58 -8.37
CA ILE A 364 15.94 19.16 -8.56
C ILE A 364 15.57 19.18 -10.04
N CYS A 365 15.84 20.27 -10.77
CA CYS A 365 15.45 20.43 -12.17
C CYS A 365 16.14 19.45 -13.12
N ILE A 366 17.44 19.16 -12.91
CA ILE A 366 18.19 18.20 -13.73
C ILE A 366 18.01 16.75 -13.25
N SER A 367 17.24 16.52 -12.19
CA SER A 367 17.04 15.19 -11.64
C SER A 367 16.44 14.27 -12.69
N PRO A 368 17.00 13.05 -12.91
CA PRO A 368 16.42 12.06 -13.81
C PRO A 368 15.03 11.59 -13.34
N TYR A 369 14.64 11.93 -12.11
CA TYR A 369 13.32 11.67 -11.53
C TYR A 369 12.17 11.95 -12.50
N TRP A 370 12.18 13.14 -13.11
CA TRP A 370 11.11 13.62 -13.97
C TRP A 370 11.00 12.78 -15.24
N TRP A 371 12.13 12.56 -15.90
CA TRP A 371 12.21 11.75 -17.12
C TRP A 371 11.84 10.29 -16.83
N ASN A 372 12.44 9.68 -15.81
CA ASN A 372 12.16 8.30 -15.42
C ASN A 372 10.68 8.08 -15.07
N GLY A 373 10.07 9.03 -14.37
CA GLY A 373 8.64 9.00 -14.04
C GLY A 373 7.76 9.06 -15.29
N TYR A 374 8.03 10.01 -16.18
CA TYR A 374 7.31 10.17 -17.44
C TYR A 374 7.47 8.97 -18.37
N SER A 375 8.70 8.52 -18.60
CA SER A 375 9.00 7.35 -19.45
C SER A 375 8.36 6.08 -18.92
N TYR A 376 8.36 5.87 -17.60
CA TYR A 376 7.66 4.75 -16.97
C TYR A 376 6.16 4.83 -17.21
N ALA A 377 5.54 5.99 -16.98
CA ALA A 377 4.10 6.17 -17.21
C ALA A 377 3.70 5.92 -18.67
N GLN A 378 4.48 6.45 -19.62
CA GLN A 378 4.27 6.20 -21.06
C GLN A 378 4.42 4.72 -21.42
N GLY A 379 5.48 4.07 -20.93
CA GLY A 379 5.72 2.65 -21.17
C GLY A 379 4.58 1.78 -20.62
N GLN A 380 4.17 2.04 -19.37
CA GLN A 380 3.08 1.32 -18.71
C GLN A 380 1.75 1.56 -19.43
N ARG A 381 1.47 2.81 -19.84
CA ARG A 381 0.28 3.14 -20.64
C ARG A 381 0.25 2.39 -21.96
N ALA A 382 1.36 2.39 -22.70
CA ALA A 382 1.47 1.70 -23.98
C ALA A 382 1.33 0.17 -23.83
N GLU A 383 1.90 -0.41 -22.78
CA GLU A 383 1.73 -1.83 -22.46
C GLU A 383 0.26 -2.17 -22.16
N LEU A 384 -0.37 -1.42 -21.26
CA LEU A 384 -1.75 -1.64 -20.84
C LEU A 384 -2.77 -1.33 -21.94
N ALA A 385 -2.47 -0.38 -22.83
CA ALA A 385 -3.31 -0.09 -23.99
C ALA A 385 -3.32 -1.25 -25.01
N ARG A 386 -2.19 -1.95 -25.18
CA ARG A 386 -2.10 -3.15 -26.03
C ARG A 386 -2.92 -4.32 -25.49
N LYS A 387 -3.12 -4.38 -24.18
CA LYS A 387 -3.85 -5.45 -23.48
C LYS A 387 -5.29 -5.06 -23.12
N ARG A 388 -5.88 -4.08 -23.81
CA ARG A 388 -7.22 -3.59 -23.51
C ARG A 388 -8.25 -4.71 -23.74
N GLY A 389 -9.08 -4.97 -22.73
CA GLY A 389 -10.07 -6.06 -22.76
C GLY A 389 -9.55 -7.40 -22.25
N GLU A 390 -8.26 -7.51 -21.94
CA GLU A 390 -7.66 -8.72 -21.35
C GLU A 390 -7.47 -8.57 -19.85
N VAL A 391 -7.53 -9.69 -19.12
CA VAL A 391 -7.07 -9.75 -17.72
C VAL A 391 -5.55 -9.80 -17.72
N VAL A 392 -4.92 -8.68 -17.33
CA VAL A 392 -3.46 -8.57 -17.28
C VAL A 392 -2.98 -8.90 -15.88
N ALA A 393 -2.23 -9.98 -15.73
CA ALA A 393 -1.62 -10.27 -14.43
C ALA A 393 -0.52 -9.29 -14.06
N TYR A 394 -0.29 -9.17 -12.77
CA TYR A 394 0.82 -8.45 -12.18
C TYR A 394 2.18 -8.92 -12.72
N GLN A 395 3.12 -7.97 -12.77
CA GLN A 395 4.42 -8.14 -13.44
C GLN A 395 5.30 -9.20 -12.75
N GLY A 396 6.08 -9.91 -13.56
CA GLY A 396 7.10 -10.87 -13.11
C GLY A 396 6.62 -12.32 -13.05
N HIS A 397 5.34 -12.58 -13.30
CA HIS A 397 4.73 -13.91 -13.22
C HIS A 397 4.25 -14.45 -14.58
N GLU A 398 4.72 -13.84 -15.67
CA GLU A 398 4.33 -14.16 -17.04
C GLU A 398 4.63 -15.63 -17.36
N ALA A 399 5.85 -16.09 -17.05
CA ALA A 399 6.26 -17.47 -17.30
C ALA A 399 5.40 -18.52 -16.54
N PHE A 400 4.94 -18.18 -15.33
CA PHE A 400 4.01 -19.05 -14.59
C PHE A 400 2.66 -19.10 -15.32
N LEU A 401 2.11 -17.95 -15.70
CA LEU A 401 0.81 -17.87 -16.36
C LEU A 401 0.81 -18.44 -17.78
N ASP A 402 1.92 -18.34 -18.50
CA ASP A 402 2.06 -18.97 -19.80
C ASP A 402 2.04 -20.50 -19.66
N LEU A 403 2.71 -21.05 -18.64
CA LEU A 403 2.63 -22.48 -18.32
C LEU A 403 1.20 -22.91 -17.96
N VAL A 404 0.50 -22.08 -17.17
CA VAL A 404 -0.92 -22.29 -16.82
C VAL A 404 -1.78 -22.33 -18.08
N ARG A 405 -1.68 -21.31 -18.95
CA ARG A 405 -2.49 -21.21 -20.17
C ARG A 405 -2.24 -22.37 -21.12
N GLN A 406 -0.97 -22.75 -21.29
CA GLN A 406 -0.58 -23.89 -22.13
C GLN A 406 -1.19 -25.20 -21.63
N ASN A 407 -1.40 -25.36 -20.33
CA ASN A 407 -1.92 -26.60 -19.72
C ASN A 407 -3.41 -26.53 -19.34
N ALA A 408 -4.06 -25.36 -19.42
CA ALA A 408 -5.46 -25.18 -19.02
C ALA A 408 -6.44 -26.06 -19.82
N HIS A 409 -6.08 -26.48 -21.04
CA HIS A 409 -6.91 -27.37 -21.86
C HIS A 409 -7.07 -28.78 -21.26
N ARG A 410 -6.16 -29.19 -20.36
CA ARG A 410 -6.17 -30.49 -19.69
C ARG A 410 -7.14 -30.55 -18.50
N LEU A 411 -7.63 -29.39 -18.06
CA LEU A 411 -8.51 -29.28 -16.90
C LEU A 411 -9.98 -29.49 -17.28
N THR A 412 -10.67 -30.19 -16.39
CA THR A 412 -12.10 -30.48 -16.38
C THR A 412 -12.78 -29.75 -15.22
N ARG A 413 -14.11 -29.64 -15.25
CA ARG A 413 -14.89 -28.97 -14.18
C ARG A 413 -14.82 -29.68 -12.82
N SER A 414 -14.44 -30.96 -12.79
CA SER A 414 -14.26 -31.72 -11.56
C SER A 414 -12.89 -31.50 -10.92
N ASP A 415 -11.94 -30.92 -11.65
CA ASP A 415 -10.57 -30.77 -11.15
C ASP A 415 -10.49 -29.69 -10.07
N VAL A 416 -9.64 -29.99 -9.08
CA VAL A 416 -9.26 -29.06 -8.03
C VAL A 416 -7.80 -28.70 -8.22
N VAL A 417 -7.52 -27.40 -8.42
CA VAL A 417 -6.18 -26.87 -8.60
C VAL A 417 -5.73 -26.18 -7.33
N ALA A 418 -4.76 -26.76 -6.63
CA ALA A 418 -4.08 -26.10 -5.52
C ALA A 418 -2.98 -25.18 -6.07
N THR A 419 -2.95 -23.92 -5.64
CA THR A 419 -1.88 -22.99 -6.03
C THR A 419 -1.58 -21.93 -4.98
N MET A 420 -0.40 -21.34 -5.03
CA MET A 420 -0.02 -20.16 -4.23
C MET A 420 -0.80 -18.91 -4.65
N HIS A 421 -1.37 -18.90 -5.87
CA HIS A 421 -2.01 -17.75 -6.50
C HIS A 421 -3.52 -17.94 -6.72
N ALA A 422 -4.21 -18.62 -5.80
CA ALA A 422 -5.57 -19.13 -6.03
C ALA A 422 -6.57 -18.06 -6.48
N ASN A 423 -6.48 -16.87 -5.90
CA ASN A 423 -7.42 -15.78 -6.17
C ASN A 423 -7.24 -15.17 -7.57
N ILE A 424 -6.03 -15.24 -8.13
CA ILE A 424 -5.76 -14.80 -9.50
C ILE A 424 -5.99 -15.92 -10.51
N LEU A 425 -5.53 -17.14 -10.20
CA LEU A 425 -5.45 -18.21 -11.17
C LEU A 425 -6.81 -18.53 -11.80
N ARG A 426 -7.89 -18.43 -11.02
CA ARG A 426 -9.26 -18.62 -11.52
C ARG A 426 -9.65 -17.73 -12.71
N TYR A 427 -9.02 -16.57 -12.88
CA TYR A 427 -9.27 -15.67 -14.01
C TYR A 427 -8.59 -16.14 -15.30
N PHE A 428 -7.69 -17.12 -15.18
CA PHE A 428 -6.92 -17.70 -16.28
C PHE A 428 -7.30 -19.16 -16.56
N LEU A 429 -8.19 -19.74 -15.76
CA LEU A 429 -8.68 -21.10 -15.93
C LEU A 429 -10.11 -21.12 -16.48
N ARG A 430 -10.53 -22.28 -16.98
CA ARG A 430 -11.88 -22.48 -17.50
C ARG A 430 -12.92 -22.36 -16.39
N ASP A 431 -14.09 -21.83 -16.72
CA ASP A 431 -15.22 -21.75 -15.82
C ASP A 431 -15.59 -23.13 -15.23
N GLY A 432 -15.72 -23.16 -13.91
CA GLY A 432 -16.07 -24.35 -13.14
C GLY A 432 -14.89 -25.12 -12.56
N VAL A 433 -13.64 -24.83 -12.95
CA VAL A 433 -12.46 -25.39 -12.27
C VAL A 433 -12.39 -24.83 -10.85
N LYS A 434 -12.28 -25.70 -9.84
CA LYS A 434 -12.13 -25.26 -8.45
C LYS A 434 -10.68 -24.90 -8.21
N VAL A 435 -10.44 -23.68 -7.72
CA VAL A 435 -9.09 -23.22 -7.36
C VAL A 435 -9.02 -23.06 -5.86
N TRP A 436 -7.97 -23.60 -5.27
CA TRP A 436 -7.79 -23.67 -3.83
C TRP A 436 -6.38 -23.17 -3.45
N PRO A 437 -6.24 -22.35 -2.38
CA PRO A 437 -4.93 -21.89 -1.93
C PRO A 437 -4.12 -23.04 -1.33
N VAL A 438 -2.85 -23.18 -1.72
CA VAL A 438 -1.93 -24.13 -1.06
C VAL A 438 -1.79 -23.76 0.43
N PRO A 439 -1.88 -24.73 1.34
CA PRO A 439 -1.74 -24.50 2.76
C PRO A 439 -0.28 -24.22 3.07
N LEU A 440 -0.03 -23.05 3.65
CA LEU A 440 1.30 -22.57 3.98
C LEU A 440 1.65 -23.01 5.40
N THR A 441 2.36 -24.13 5.51
CA THR A 441 2.88 -24.68 6.78
C THR A 441 4.38 -24.92 6.69
N VAL A 442 5.07 -24.82 7.82
CA VAL A 442 6.49 -25.18 7.89
C VAL A 442 6.73 -26.69 7.88
N ASP A 443 5.69 -27.49 8.15
CA ASP A 443 5.70 -28.96 8.11
C ASP A 443 5.30 -29.48 6.71
N PRO A 444 6.25 -30.06 5.94
CA PRO A 444 5.98 -30.58 4.61
C PRO A 444 4.91 -31.69 4.58
N ASP A 445 4.86 -32.54 5.62
CA ASP A 445 3.91 -33.65 5.69
C ASP A 445 2.48 -33.13 5.90
N LYS A 446 2.34 -32.09 6.72
CA LYS A 446 1.06 -31.42 6.94
C LYS A 446 0.56 -30.74 5.66
N SER A 447 1.41 -29.99 4.96
CA SER A 447 1.06 -29.37 3.67
C SER A 447 0.54 -30.42 2.68
N TYR A 448 1.25 -31.54 2.53
CA TYR A 448 0.86 -32.58 1.58
C TYR A 448 -0.46 -33.26 1.97
N ARG A 449 -0.66 -33.53 3.27
CA ARG A 449 -1.90 -34.10 3.78
C ARG A 449 -3.10 -33.21 3.49
N GLU A 450 -3.00 -31.91 3.78
CA GLU A 450 -4.08 -30.95 3.52
C GLU A 450 -4.37 -30.80 2.01
N ILE A 451 -3.33 -30.85 1.15
CA ILE A 451 -3.51 -30.89 -0.32
C ILE A 451 -4.33 -32.13 -0.73
N ARG A 452 -4.07 -33.30 -0.12
CA ARG A 452 -4.77 -34.55 -0.40
C ARG A 452 -6.21 -34.52 0.13
N GLU A 453 -6.41 -34.02 1.34
CA GLU A 453 -7.73 -33.86 1.98
C GLU A 453 -8.64 -32.90 1.20
N ALA A 454 -8.06 -31.85 0.60
CA ALA A 454 -8.76 -30.94 -0.32
C ALA A 454 -9.13 -31.56 -1.68
N GLN A 455 -8.85 -32.86 -1.88
CA GLN A 455 -9.07 -33.59 -3.13
C GLN A 455 -8.40 -32.93 -4.33
N THR A 456 -7.24 -32.30 -4.10
CA THR A 456 -6.45 -31.64 -5.13
C THR A 456 -6.13 -32.61 -6.25
N THR A 457 -6.42 -32.23 -7.49
CA THR A 457 -6.06 -33.00 -8.69
C THR A 457 -4.75 -32.51 -9.28
N TYR A 458 -4.52 -31.20 -9.24
CA TYR A 458 -3.30 -30.57 -9.72
C TYR A 458 -2.72 -29.58 -8.72
N LEU A 459 -1.40 -29.60 -8.59
CA LEU A 459 -0.64 -28.64 -7.79
C LEU A 459 0.16 -27.74 -8.72
N TYR A 460 -0.14 -26.44 -8.70
CA TYR A 460 0.47 -25.42 -9.54
C TYR A 460 1.36 -24.53 -8.68
N CYS A 461 2.67 -24.59 -8.92
CA CYS A 461 3.67 -23.89 -8.13
C CYS A 461 4.43 -22.85 -8.95
N ASP A 462 4.63 -21.70 -8.33
CA ASP A 462 5.43 -20.61 -8.88
C ASP A 462 6.73 -20.49 -8.09
N LYS A 463 7.85 -20.80 -8.75
CA LYS A 463 9.19 -20.81 -8.15
C LYS A 463 9.70 -19.41 -7.84
N LYS A 464 9.13 -18.37 -8.47
CA LYS A 464 9.54 -16.97 -8.22
C LYS A 464 9.05 -16.45 -6.87
N VAL A 465 8.03 -17.08 -6.28
CA VAL A 465 7.59 -16.75 -4.91
C VAL A 465 8.52 -17.48 -3.93
N THR A 466 9.78 -17.05 -3.87
CA THR A 466 10.86 -17.75 -3.15
C THR A 466 10.56 -17.99 -1.68
N THR A 467 9.84 -17.06 -1.04
CA THR A 467 9.38 -17.17 0.35
C THR A 467 8.42 -18.33 0.59
N ILE A 468 7.60 -18.68 -0.40
CA ILE A 468 6.69 -19.84 -0.33
C ILE A 468 7.37 -21.09 -0.89
N TRP A 469 8.09 -20.95 -2.00
CA TRP A 469 8.77 -22.04 -2.68
C TRP A 469 9.74 -22.80 -1.76
N LYS A 470 10.46 -22.10 -0.87
CA LYS A 470 11.36 -22.73 0.11
C LYS A 470 10.69 -23.75 1.05
N HIS A 471 9.36 -23.70 1.21
CA HIS A 471 8.59 -24.68 2.00
C HIS A 471 7.86 -25.70 1.12
N VAL A 472 7.41 -25.28 -0.06
CA VAL A 472 6.70 -26.15 -1.01
C VAL A 472 7.65 -27.13 -1.70
N GLU A 473 8.89 -26.73 -2.00
CA GLU A 473 9.88 -27.60 -2.61
C GLU A 473 10.26 -28.80 -1.72
N PRO A 474 10.57 -28.64 -0.42
CA PRO A 474 10.76 -29.78 0.48
C PRO A 474 9.57 -30.75 0.50
N MET A 475 8.33 -30.24 0.50
CA MET A 475 7.11 -31.05 0.43
C MET A 475 7.06 -31.87 -0.85
N ILE A 476 7.33 -31.24 -2.00
CA ILE A 476 7.36 -31.93 -3.29
C ILE A 476 8.43 -33.02 -3.30
N ARG A 477 9.65 -32.72 -2.83
CA ARG A 477 10.76 -33.68 -2.79
C ARG A 477 10.44 -34.88 -1.89
N ARG A 478 9.84 -34.63 -0.73
CA ARG A 478 9.50 -35.67 0.25
C ARG A 478 8.35 -36.58 -0.21
N HIS A 479 7.38 -36.03 -0.94
CA HIS A 479 6.20 -36.76 -1.41
C HIS A 479 6.18 -36.95 -2.94
N ALA A 480 7.37 -37.02 -3.57
CA ALA A 480 7.50 -37.13 -5.02
C ALA A 480 6.74 -38.34 -5.61
N ALA A 481 6.62 -39.44 -4.87
CA ALA A 481 5.87 -40.62 -5.32
C ALA A 481 4.37 -40.34 -5.56
N GLY A 482 3.80 -39.36 -4.86
CA GLY A 482 2.41 -38.94 -4.98
C GLY A 482 2.19 -37.76 -5.94
N LEU A 483 3.25 -37.23 -6.55
CA LEU A 483 3.23 -36.06 -7.41
C LEU A 483 3.84 -36.39 -8.77
N GLU A 484 3.01 -36.50 -9.79
CA GLU A 484 3.46 -36.75 -11.17
C GLU A 484 3.73 -35.41 -11.87
N LEU A 485 4.95 -35.20 -12.34
CA LEU A 485 5.32 -33.99 -13.07
C LEU A 485 4.58 -33.92 -14.40
N VAL A 486 3.79 -32.85 -14.61
CA VAL A 486 2.99 -32.64 -15.82
C VAL A 486 3.66 -31.67 -16.77
N ALA A 487 4.19 -30.57 -16.24
CA ALA A 487 4.86 -29.53 -17.00
C ALA A 487 5.78 -28.71 -16.09
N GLU A 488 6.86 -28.19 -16.64
CA GLU A 488 7.82 -27.35 -15.92
C GLU A 488 8.44 -26.33 -16.87
N ASN A 489 8.76 -25.16 -16.32
CA ASN A 489 9.71 -24.24 -16.94
C ASN A 489 10.65 -23.66 -15.86
N GLY A 490 11.52 -22.73 -16.26
CA GLY A 490 12.49 -22.11 -15.35
C GLY A 490 11.87 -21.34 -14.16
N SER A 491 10.56 -21.07 -14.17
CA SER A 491 9.88 -20.25 -13.15
C SER A 491 8.67 -20.93 -12.51
N ALA A 492 8.21 -22.06 -13.02
CA ALA A 492 6.96 -22.69 -12.58
C ALA A 492 6.98 -24.20 -12.79
N VAL A 493 6.14 -24.90 -12.03
CA VAL A 493 5.97 -26.34 -12.16
C VAL A 493 4.53 -26.75 -11.87
N ILE A 494 4.03 -27.72 -12.63
CA ILE A 494 2.69 -28.30 -12.49
C ILE A 494 2.85 -29.79 -12.21
N TYR A 495 2.26 -30.23 -11.11
CA TYR A 495 2.14 -31.65 -10.75
C TYR A 495 0.69 -32.10 -10.81
N ARG A 496 0.48 -33.36 -11.18
CA ARG A 496 -0.76 -34.09 -10.95
C ARG A 496 -0.63 -34.84 -9.63
N VAL A 497 -1.60 -34.67 -8.76
CA VAL A 497 -1.63 -35.35 -7.45
C VAL A 497 -2.27 -36.72 -7.64
N ARG A 498 -1.53 -37.79 -7.33
CA ARG A 498 -2.03 -39.15 -7.46
C ARG A 498 -3.02 -39.47 -6.35
N THR A 499 -4.22 -39.91 -6.72
CA THR A 499 -5.10 -40.64 -5.81
C THR A 499 -4.63 -42.07 -5.71
N GLU A 500 -4.08 -42.45 -4.56
CA GLU A 500 -3.98 -43.86 -4.18
C GLU A 500 -5.36 -44.49 -4.34
N ARG A 501 -5.44 -45.48 -5.23
CA ARG A 501 -6.65 -46.29 -5.45
C ARG A 501 -6.65 -47.46 -4.49
#